data_AF-A0A226EBA1-F1
#
_entry.id   AF-A0A226EBA1-F1
#
_cell.length_a   1.000
_cell.length_b   1.000
_cell.length_c   1.000
_cell.angle_alpha   90.00
_cell.angle_beta   90.00
_cell.angle_gamma   90.00
#
_symmetry.space_group_name_H-M   'P 1'
#
loop_
_entity.id
_entity.type
_entity.pdbx_description
1 polymer ?
#
loop_
_entity_poly.entity_id
_entity_poly.type
_entity_poly.pdbx_seq_one_letter_code
_entity_poly.pdbx_strand_id
1 'polypeptide(L)'
;MSQNRRYSSREVEEPFRKMPSFKDASISVSDLDPFFKAIGFTCTPEQFQGYENYSNKLLDGRFPLDLCIKSLGSVDDAEELLKIHITAMDKDKDGFIDENEFKTILVTLRTHMGHDYPNVDYAQFVKEADTNQDGKISIDEAVEWFVKRGKGKK
;
A
#
# COMPACT_ATOMS: atom_id res chain seq x y z
N MET A 1 10.09 17.69 12.41
CA MET A 1 9.83 16.59 11.46
C MET A 1 9.33 15.42 12.28
N SER A 2 8.02 15.21 12.32
CA SER A 2 7.43 14.10 13.07
C SER A 2 7.75 12.81 12.33
N GLN A 3 8.72 12.06 12.82
CA GLN A 3 8.99 10.72 12.32
C GLN A 3 7.92 9.81 12.94
N ASN A 4 6.95 9.38 12.14
CA ASN A 4 5.93 8.44 12.60
C ASN A 4 6.66 7.18 13.09
N ARG A 5 6.46 6.79 14.36
CA ARG A 5 7.04 5.57 14.93
C ARG A 5 6.30 4.33 14.45
N ARG A 6 6.92 3.15 14.53
CA ARG A 6 6.18 1.88 14.38
C ARG A 6 5.05 1.82 15.42
N TYR A 7 3.85 1.52 14.96
CA TYR A 7 2.68 1.35 15.83
C TYR A 7 2.41 -0.13 16.05
N SER A 8 2.15 -0.52 17.29
CA SER A 8 1.78 -1.89 17.61
C SER A 8 0.35 -2.18 17.14
N SER A 9 0.04 -3.44 16.81
CA SER A 9 -1.30 -3.85 16.37
C SER A 9 -2.41 -3.41 17.31
N ARG A 10 -2.17 -3.42 18.64
CA ARG A 10 -3.12 -2.92 19.65
C ARG A 10 -3.35 -1.41 19.57
N GLU A 11 -2.28 -0.64 19.38
CA GLU A 11 -2.35 0.83 19.30
C GLU A 11 -3.13 1.28 18.06
N VAL A 12 -3.09 0.48 17.00
CA VAL A 12 -3.89 0.67 15.79
C VAL A 12 -5.32 0.19 15.99
N GLU A 13 -5.50 -1.04 16.48
CA GLU A 13 -6.81 -1.69 16.59
C GLU A 13 -7.77 -0.96 17.54
N GLU A 14 -7.29 -0.49 18.69
CA GLU A 14 -8.14 0.19 19.67
C GLU A 14 -8.87 1.42 19.12
N PRO A 15 -8.20 2.42 18.52
CA PRO A 15 -8.87 3.55 17.89
C PRO A 15 -9.62 3.13 16.63
N PHE A 16 -9.09 2.17 15.86
CA PHE A 16 -9.74 1.71 14.62
C PHE A 16 -11.13 1.12 14.89
N ARG A 17 -11.30 0.33 15.96
CA ARG A 17 -12.60 -0.23 16.38
C ARG A 17 -13.56 0.82 16.95
N LYS A 18 -13.04 1.97 17.39
CA LYS A 18 -13.85 3.09 17.91
C LYS A 18 -14.38 4.00 16.79
N MET A 19 -13.94 3.80 15.54
CA MET A 19 -14.39 4.60 14.40
C MET A 19 -15.85 4.31 14.06
N PRO A 20 -16.65 5.34 13.73
CA PRO A 20 -18.10 5.18 13.53
C PRO A 20 -18.48 4.33 12.31
N SER A 21 -17.64 4.29 11.28
CA SER A 21 -17.82 3.46 10.08
C SER A 21 -17.12 2.10 10.19
N PHE A 22 -16.59 1.73 11.35
CA PHE A 22 -16.01 0.42 11.58
C PHE A 22 -17.06 -0.68 11.40
N LYS A 23 -16.87 -1.52 10.38
CA LYS A 23 -17.72 -2.68 10.10
C LYS A 23 -16.88 -3.72 9.39
N ASP A 24 -17.04 -4.99 9.73
CA ASP A 24 -16.33 -6.11 9.09
C ASP A 24 -14.80 -5.93 9.12
N ALA A 25 -14.28 -5.57 10.30
CA ALA A 25 -12.87 -5.26 10.48
C ALA A 25 -12.32 -4.21 9.48
N SER A 26 -13.15 -3.31 8.96
CA SER A 26 -12.74 -2.25 8.03
C SER A 26 -13.45 -0.92 8.31
N ILE A 27 -12.80 0.21 8.00
CA ILE A 27 -13.33 1.57 8.18
C ILE A 27 -13.45 2.30 6.84
N SER A 28 -14.35 3.26 6.74
CA SER A 28 -14.43 4.15 5.56
C SER A 28 -13.25 5.12 5.55
N VAL A 29 -12.89 5.64 4.36
CA VAL A 29 -11.94 6.75 4.22
C VAL A 29 -12.33 7.97 5.07
N SER A 30 -13.63 8.20 5.28
CA SER A 30 -14.14 9.30 6.11
C SER A 30 -13.64 9.24 7.57
N ASP A 31 -13.31 8.04 8.05
CA ASP A 31 -12.79 7.82 9.39
C ASP A 31 -11.26 7.78 9.46
N LEU A 32 -10.55 7.87 8.33
CA LEU A 32 -9.09 7.90 8.34
C LEU A 32 -8.53 9.13 9.05
N ASP A 33 -9.11 10.31 8.83
CA ASP A 33 -8.64 11.55 9.49
C ASP A 33 -8.77 11.48 11.03
N PRO A 34 -9.94 11.15 11.61
CA PRO A 34 -10.04 10.99 13.06
C PRO A 34 -9.22 9.80 13.56
N PHE A 35 -9.06 8.73 12.77
CA PHE A 35 -8.20 7.60 13.10
C PHE A 35 -6.73 8.00 13.21
N PHE A 36 -6.17 8.68 12.21
CA PHE A 36 -4.78 9.16 12.23
C PHE A 36 -4.54 10.12 13.40
N LYS A 37 -5.49 11.01 13.69
CA LYS A 37 -5.43 11.88 14.89
C LYS A 37 -5.46 11.08 16.19
N ALA A 38 -6.25 10.02 16.27
CA ALA A 38 -6.36 9.19 17.47
C ALA A 38 -5.07 8.42 17.79
N ILE A 39 -4.36 7.93 16.77
CA ILE A 39 -3.05 7.26 16.95
C ILE A 39 -1.87 8.25 16.99
N GLY A 40 -2.10 9.54 16.74
CA GLY A 40 -1.04 10.55 16.66
C GLY A 40 -0.18 10.43 15.39
N PHE A 41 -0.71 9.80 14.34
CA PHE A 41 -0.07 9.69 13.04
C PHE A 41 -0.25 10.98 12.25
N THR A 42 0.85 11.53 11.76
CA THR A 42 0.83 12.72 10.92
C THR A 42 1.15 12.36 9.48
N CYS A 43 0.27 12.70 8.55
CA CYS A 43 0.53 12.60 7.11
C CYS A 43 0.30 13.94 6.42
N THR A 44 0.93 14.13 5.27
CA THR A 44 0.68 15.30 4.44
C THR A 44 -0.69 15.18 3.73
N PRO A 45 -1.29 16.31 3.28
CA PRO A 45 -2.53 16.27 2.51
C PRO A 45 -2.40 15.42 1.24
N GLU A 46 -1.23 15.43 0.61
CA GLU A 46 -0.92 14.61 -0.58
C GLU A 46 -0.92 13.11 -0.26
N GLN A 47 -0.31 12.72 0.87
CA GLN A 47 -0.36 11.33 1.34
C GLN A 47 -1.79 10.89 1.69
N PHE A 48 -2.56 11.79 2.34
CA PHE A 48 -3.96 11.52 2.69
C PHE A 48 -4.83 11.33 1.44
N GLN A 49 -4.69 12.21 0.44
CA GLN A 49 -5.35 12.06 -0.86
C GLN A 49 -4.95 10.76 -1.56
N GLY A 50 -3.68 10.37 -1.43
CA GLY A 50 -3.22 9.06 -1.87
C GLY A 50 -4.06 7.95 -1.23
N TYR A 51 -4.11 7.90 0.10
CA TYR A 51 -4.88 6.87 0.81
C TYR A 51 -6.36 6.88 0.39
N GLU A 52 -6.97 8.05 0.27
CA GLU A 52 -8.35 8.17 -0.21
C GLU A 52 -8.54 7.56 -1.61
N ASN A 53 -7.69 7.94 -2.57
CA ASN A 53 -7.75 7.41 -3.93
C ASN A 53 -7.45 5.90 -3.97
N TYR A 54 -6.51 5.43 -3.15
CA TYR A 54 -6.20 4.01 -2.98
C TYR A 54 -7.42 3.23 -2.50
N SER A 55 -8.05 3.67 -1.41
CA SER A 55 -9.25 2.98 -0.91
C SER A 55 -10.40 2.98 -1.91
N ASN A 56 -10.66 4.11 -2.57
CA ASN A 56 -11.79 4.23 -3.48
C ASN A 56 -11.60 3.39 -4.76
N LYS A 57 -10.36 3.26 -5.26
CA LYS A 57 -10.06 2.48 -6.47
C LYS A 57 -9.86 0.99 -6.21
N LEU A 58 -9.32 0.62 -5.05
CA LEU A 58 -8.81 -0.73 -4.82
C LEU A 58 -9.52 -1.49 -3.71
N LEU A 59 -10.01 -0.78 -2.69
CA LEU A 59 -10.60 -1.39 -1.50
C LEU A 59 -12.09 -1.06 -1.34
N ASP A 60 -12.80 -0.78 -2.43
CA ASP A 60 -14.22 -0.42 -2.44
C ASP A 60 -14.58 0.70 -1.43
N GLY A 61 -13.65 1.63 -1.21
CA GLY A 61 -13.79 2.76 -0.29
C GLY A 61 -13.61 2.42 1.20
N ARG A 62 -13.10 1.22 1.55
CA ARG A 62 -12.93 0.79 2.94
C ARG A 62 -11.53 0.26 3.21
N PHE A 63 -10.91 0.69 4.30
CA PHE A 63 -9.62 0.17 4.75
C PHE A 63 -9.80 -1.03 5.68
N PRO A 64 -9.22 -2.20 5.39
CA PRO A 64 -9.19 -3.30 6.35
C PRO A 64 -8.19 -3.04 7.49
N LEU A 65 -8.55 -3.48 8.69
CA LEU A 65 -7.79 -3.33 9.93
C LEU A 65 -6.41 -3.98 9.80
N ASP A 66 -6.35 -5.18 9.23
CA ASP A 66 -5.10 -5.93 9.03
C ASP A 66 -4.10 -5.13 8.19
N LEU A 67 -4.59 -4.45 7.15
CA LEU A 67 -3.78 -3.57 6.31
C LEU A 67 -3.26 -2.36 7.09
N CYS A 68 -4.11 -1.70 7.87
CA CYS A 68 -3.68 -0.56 8.70
C CYS A 68 -2.66 -0.99 9.76
N ILE A 69 -2.85 -2.14 10.40
CA ILE A 69 -1.91 -2.70 11.39
C ILE A 69 -0.55 -2.93 10.75
N LYS A 70 -0.52 -3.60 9.59
CA LYS A 70 0.73 -3.88 8.88
C LYS A 70 1.41 -2.57 8.42
N SER A 71 0.67 -1.68 7.75
CA SER A 71 1.22 -0.43 7.22
C SER A 71 1.77 0.49 8.32
N LEU A 72 1.05 0.64 9.43
CA LEU A 72 1.50 1.47 10.54
C LEU A 72 2.61 0.80 11.36
N GLY A 73 2.61 -0.54 11.42
CA GLY A 73 3.67 -1.33 12.04
C GLY A 73 5.01 -1.24 11.30
N SER A 74 4.97 -1.02 9.99
CA SER A 74 6.15 -0.91 9.12
C SER A 74 6.34 0.50 8.52
N VAL A 75 5.77 1.55 9.14
CA VAL A 75 5.76 2.91 8.56
C VAL A 75 7.17 3.50 8.27
N ASP A 76 8.19 3.09 9.01
CA ASP A 76 9.59 3.50 8.80
C ASP A 76 10.32 2.62 7.76
N ASP A 77 9.70 1.55 7.30
CA ASP A 77 10.27 0.58 6.37
C ASP A 77 9.55 0.65 5.03
N ALA A 78 10.20 1.30 4.06
CA ALA A 78 9.62 1.53 2.74
C ALA A 78 9.41 0.23 1.95
N GLU A 79 10.25 -0.79 2.17
CA GLU A 79 10.17 -2.08 1.48
C GLU A 79 8.99 -2.90 2.00
N GLU A 80 8.84 -2.97 3.33
CA GLU A 80 7.68 -3.59 3.96
C GLU A 80 6.38 -2.85 3.60
N LEU A 81 6.36 -1.51 3.64
CA LEU A 81 5.21 -0.73 3.18
C LEU A 81 4.81 -1.08 1.75
N LEU A 82 5.78 -1.14 0.85
CA LEU A 82 5.56 -1.50 -0.55
C LEU A 82 4.98 -2.91 -0.67
N LYS A 83 5.54 -3.88 0.06
CA LYS A 83 5.04 -5.26 0.12
C LYS A 83 3.61 -5.32 0.61
N ILE A 84 3.28 -4.56 1.65
CA ILE A 84 1.93 -4.48 2.21
C ILE A 84 0.93 -3.89 1.20
N HIS A 85 1.31 -2.81 0.48
CA HIS A 85 0.44 -2.20 -0.52
C HIS A 85 0.24 -3.12 -1.73
N ILE A 86 1.28 -3.82 -2.19
CA ILE A 86 1.21 -4.79 -3.29
C ILE A 86 0.34 -6.00 -2.86
N THR A 87 0.53 -6.52 -1.65
CA THR A 87 -0.30 -7.62 -1.12
C THR A 87 -1.77 -7.23 -0.98
N ALA A 88 -2.05 -5.96 -0.67
CA ALA A 88 -3.42 -5.47 -0.58
C ALA A 88 -4.02 -5.10 -1.95
N MET A 89 -3.19 -5.04 -3.00
CA MET A 89 -3.63 -4.91 -4.38
C MET A 89 -3.96 -6.25 -5.02
N ASP A 90 -3.30 -7.32 -4.59
CA ASP A 90 -3.62 -8.71 -4.95
C ASP A 90 -5.06 -9.01 -4.52
N LYS A 91 -5.99 -8.83 -5.47
CA LYS A 91 -7.44 -8.97 -5.24
C LYS A 91 -7.81 -10.43 -5.12
N ASP A 92 -7.12 -11.28 -5.87
CA ASP A 92 -7.32 -12.71 -5.92
C ASP A 92 -6.81 -13.40 -4.65
N LYS A 93 -5.86 -12.74 -3.96
CA LYS A 93 -5.03 -13.29 -2.90
C LYS A 93 -4.31 -14.56 -3.36
N ASP A 94 -3.96 -14.61 -4.65
CA ASP A 94 -3.26 -15.74 -5.22
C ASP A 94 -1.73 -15.64 -4.98
N GLY A 95 -1.26 -14.48 -4.51
CA GLY A 95 0.14 -14.19 -4.24
C GLY A 95 0.93 -13.75 -5.47
N PHE A 96 0.26 -13.55 -6.60
CA PHE A 96 0.83 -13.14 -7.87
C PHE A 96 0.23 -11.81 -8.32
N ILE A 97 0.89 -11.16 -9.28
CA ILE A 97 0.48 -9.88 -9.86
C ILE A 97 0.11 -10.10 -11.32
N ASP A 98 -1.16 -9.91 -11.64
CA ASP A 98 -1.66 -9.94 -13.01
C ASP A 98 -1.49 -8.60 -13.74
N GLU A 99 -1.81 -8.58 -15.04
CA GLU A 99 -1.67 -7.37 -15.87
C GLU A 99 -2.53 -6.19 -15.38
N ASN A 100 -3.75 -6.46 -14.91
CA ASN A 100 -4.67 -5.42 -14.44
C ASN A 100 -4.23 -4.87 -13.09
N GLU A 101 -3.81 -5.76 -12.19
CA GLU A 101 -3.24 -5.40 -10.90
C GLU A 101 -1.97 -4.58 -11.09
N PHE A 102 -1.06 -5.02 -11.96
CA PHE A 102 0.17 -4.29 -12.27
C PHE A 102 -0.07 -2.86 -12.75
N LYS A 103 -0.99 -2.67 -13.72
CA LYS A 103 -1.35 -1.32 -14.21
C LYS A 103 -1.87 -0.44 -13.08
N THR A 104 -2.67 -1.02 -12.18
CA THR A 104 -3.23 -0.29 -11.05
C THR A 104 -2.17 0.03 -9.99
N ILE A 105 -1.24 -0.90 -9.74
CA ILE A 105 -0.08 -0.72 -8.88
C ILE A 105 0.80 0.42 -9.37
N LEU A 106 1.16 0.42 -10.65
CA LEU A 106 1.96 1.49 -11.25
C LEU A 106 1.33 2.87 -11.07
N VAL A 107 0.04 3.00 -11.39
CA VAL A 107 -0.68 4.28 -11.28
C VAL A 107 -0.74 4.75 -9.84
N THR A 108 -1.01 3.83 -8.91
CA THR A 108 -1.11 4.15 -7.48
C THR A 108 0.25 4.50 -6.89
N LEU A 109 1.30 3.72 -7.15
CA LEU A 109 2.64 4.00 -6.66
C LEU A 109 3.19 5.30 -7.22
N ARG A 110 2.91 5.61 -8.49
CA ARG A 110 3.26 6.91 -9.08
C ARG A 110 2.58 8.07 -8.35
N THR A 111 1.33 7.88 -7.92
CA THR A 111 0.58 8.89 -7.16
C THR A 111 1.08 9.03 -5.72
N HIS A 112 1.40 7.92 -5.05
CA HIS A 112 1.78 7.91 -3.63
C HIS A 112 3.25 8.21 -3.36
N MET A 113 4.14 7.64 -4.16
CA MET A 113 5.59 7.74 -3.97
C MET A 113 6.22 8.88 -4.79
N GLY A 114 5.43 9.58 -5.62
CA GLY A 114 5.87 10.74 -6.41
C GLY A 114 7.01 10.44 -7.38
N HIS A 115 7.35 9.16 -7.57
CA HIS A 115 8.47 8.75 -8.39
C HIS A 115 7.99 8.49 -9.82
N ASP A 116 8.76 8.99 -10.79
CA ASP A 116 8.57 8.71 -12.22
C ASP A 116 8.91 7.26 -12.52
N TYR A 117 8.01 6.35 -12.14
CA TYR A 117 8.05 5.00 -12.66
C TYR A 117 7.77 5.07 -14.17
N PRO A 118 8.67 4.55 -15.02
CA PRO A 118 8.44 4.53 -16.45
C PRO A 118 7.18 3.71 -16.75
N ASN A 119 6.42 4.14 -17.76
CA ASN A 119 5.35 3.31 -18.33
C ASN A 119 6.03 2.11 -19.01
N VAL A 120 6.25 1.06 -18.23
CA VAL A 120 6.66 -0.25 -18.74
C VAL A 120 5.41 -1.06 -19.01
N ASP A 121 5.41 -1.79 -20.12
CA ASP A 121 4.37 -2.77 -20.39
C ASP A 121 4.46 -3.93 -19.40
N TYR A 122 3.33 -4.60 -19.13
CA TYR A 122 3.32 -5.80 -18.31
C TYR A 122 4.27 -6.86 -18.85
N ALA A 123 4.40 -7.01 -20.17
CA ALA A 123 5.37 -7.93 -20.77
C ALA A 123 6.84 -7.58 -20.44
N GLN A 124 7.19 -6.30 -20.34
CA GLN A 124 8.53 -5.87 -19.91
C GLN A 124 8.72 -6.05 -18.41
N PHE A 125 7.69 -5.69 -17.63
CA PHE A 125 7.67 -5.91 -16.19
C PHE A 125 7.88 -7.39 -15.87
N VAL A 126 7.11 -8.29 -16.49
CA VAL A 126 7.24 -9.74 -16.36
C VAL A 126 8.66 -10.13 -16.71
N LYS A 127 9.14 -9.81 -17.92
CA LYS A 127 10.50 -10.19 -18.35
C LYS A 127 11.63 -9.75 -17.41
N GLU A 128 11.44 -8.65 -16.68
CA GLU A 128 12.46 -8.10 -15.79
C GLU A 128 12.28 -8.46 -14.31
N ALA A 129 11.05 -8.74 -13.85
CA ALA A 129 10.72 -9.12 -12.48
C ALA A 129 10.69 -10.65 -12.32
N ASP A 130 10.25 -11.38 -13.34
CA ASP A 130 10.11 -12.85 -13.40
C ASP A 130 11.49 -13.50 -13.39
N THR A 131 12.00 -13.73 -12.18
CA THR A 131 13.34 -14.29 -11.98
C THR A 131 13.27 -15.82 -11.97
N ASN A 132 12.15 -16.37 -11.52
CA ASN A 132 11.89 -17.80 -11.50
C ASN A 132 11.44 -18.36 -12.88
N GLN A 133 11.11 -17.49 -13.83
CA GLN A 133 10.61 -17.81 -15.18
C GLN A 133 9.33 -18.64 -15.17
N ASP A 134 8.46 -18.44 -14.18
CA ASP A 134 7.17 -19.12 -14.10
C ASP A 134 6.10 -18.46 -14.98
N GLY A 135 6.39 -17.26 -15.48
CA GLY A 135 5.47 -16.47 -16.31
C GLY A 135 4.45 -15.68 -15.50
N LYS A 136 4.57 -15.69 -14.17
CA LYS A 136 3.83 -14.85 -13.23
C LYS A 136 4.82 -14.06 -12.38
N ILE A 137 4.34 -12.96 -11.79
CA ILE A 137 5.16 -12.17 -10.87
C ILE A 137 4.64 -12.37 -9.47
N SER A 138 5.47 -12.94 -8.62
CA SER A 138 5.17 -13.08 -7.19
C SER A 138 5.22 -11.71 -6.51
N ILE A 139 4.51 -11.54 -5.39
CA ILE A 139 4.58 -10.29 -4.59
C ILE A 139 6.03 -9.90 -4.27
N ASP A 140 6.87 -10.87 -3.88
CA ASP A 140 8.29 -10.63 -3.59
C ASP A 140 9.07 -10.11 -4.81
N GLU A 141 8.84 -10.69 -6.00
CA GLU A 141 9.49 -10.26 -7.24
C GLU A 141 9.04 -8.84 -7.66
N ALA A 142 7.75 -8.54 -7.50
CA ALA A 142 7.23 -7.20 -7.72
C ALA A 142 7.89 -6.20 -6.77
N VAL A 143 7.94 -6.50 -5.47
CA VAL A 143 8.59 -5.65 -4.46
C VAL A 143 10.04 -5.40 -4.83
N GLU A 144 10.82 -6.43 -5.13
CA GLU A 144 12.23 -6.28 -5.53
C GLU A 144 12.38 -5.39 -6.77
N TRP A 145 11.54 -5.59 -7.79
CA TRP A 145 11.56 -4.80 -9.01
C TRP A 145 11.26 -3.32 -8.75
N PHE A 146 10.26 -3.03 -7.91
CA PHE A 146 9.88 -1.69 -7.51
C PHE A 146 10.94 -1.04 -6.60
N VAL A 147 11.52 -1.76 -5.63
CA VAL A 147 12.62 -1.26 -4.80
C VAL A 147 13.84 -0.91 -5.66
N LYS A 148 14.17 -1.77 -6.63
CA LYS A 148 15.31 -1.57 -7.55
C LYS A 148 15.15 -0.30 -8.38
N ARG A 149 13.93 0.04 -8.80
CA ARG A 149 13.61 1.24 -9.60
C ARG A 149 13.31 2.48 -8.75
N GLY A 150 12.75 2.28 -7.57
CA GLY A 150 12.47 3.30 -6.57
C GLY A 150 13.73 3.87 -5.91
N LYS A 151 14.89 3.21 -6.05
CA LYS A 151 16.21 3.75 -5.68
C LYS A 151 16.81 4.74 -6.70
N GLY A 152 15.96 5.47 -7.42
CA GLY A 152 16.35 6.57 -8.30
C GLY A 152 16.84 7.80 -7.53
N LYS A 153 18.17 7.98 -7.49
CA LYS A 153 18.95 9.16 -7.04
C LYS A 153 19.01 9.42 -5.52
N LYS A 154 20.05 8.86 -4.91
CA LYS A 154 20.88 9.64 -3.98
C LYS A 154 21.90 10.45 -4.80
#